data_AF-A0A8J5UF76-F1
#
_entry.id   AF-A0A8J5UF76-F1
#
_cell.length_a   1.000
_cell.length_b   1.000
_cell.length_c   1.000
_cell.angle_alpha   90.00
_cell.angle_beta   90.00
_cell.angle_gamma   90.00
#
_symmetry.space_group_name_H-M   'P 1'
#
loop_
_entity.id
_entity.type
_entity.pdbx_description
1 polymer ?
#
loop_
_entity_poly.entity_id
_entity_poly.type
_entity_poly.pdbx_seq_one_letter_code
_entity_poly.pdbx_strand_id
1 'polypeptide(L)'
;MDSSRETEHQDHPETNVPPPAQRSAEMPMLWDEAHRSLIDTCVRHESLLELFLQLRRLADVLDENQTMKENEFPVFSTVNSLRHYDWTMCELLHSMSVPVVQSIVKNTFAFDVTNNAIKPFQLPSALLDGETPGVYVVGIRMKNRDGQFLNINELELLIHDMTLYTEGYEAYARHNGWATANMTPAERKAISLVNAVDSHWGAQRDPNSGPCFIEKAEEVPRIKALIKTFEGMCDRSLDPTGRLYISQSPLYVGCSKDLNNRMRVYARHSVKGINKPLGLTVCILRKHNRSPELVTGCVLRILKKQQLAMAEQLVCTIAGSLIYEHGFNAAETGGTGPKSLPTDAGLKDNIKYIICGTQVLISNLKESLGEADLRQRFLLHLDQASGEIVRLKQILKDCQDEIQHLPSGQDYDQVLSDISSLVRNVRHSLKDKRDALKFWQLMLDIQNIIVDETGLGLHLIDQKS
;
A
#
# COMPACT_ATOMS: atom_id res chain seq x y z
N MET A 1 56.12 -23.34 7.96
CA MET A 1 55.35 -22.08 7.79
C MET A 1 53.93 -22.53 7.50
N ASP A 2 53.18 -22.76 8.57
CA ASP A 2 51.79 -23.21 8.53
C ASP A 2 50.90 -22.03 8.19
N SER A 3 50.20 -22.14 7.05
CA SER A 3 49.14 -21.23 6.64
C SER A 3 47.83 -21.75 7.22
N SER A 4 47.59 -21.50 8.51
CA SER A 4 46.27 -21.60 9.11
C SER A 4 45.38 -20.50 8.53
N ARG A 5 44.57 -20.85 7.52
CA ARG A 5 43.42 -20.04 7.12
C ARG A 5 42.41 -20.11 8.26
N GLU A 6 42.37 -19.06 9.07
CA GLU A 6 41.23 -18.77 9.92
C GLU A 6 40.03 -18.56 9.00
N THR A 7 39.18 -19.58 8.90
CA THR A 7 37.80 -19.42 8.47
C THR A 7 37.13 -18.55 9.52
N GLU A 8 37.05 -17.25 9.26
CA GLU A 8 36.09 -16.37 9.92
C GLU A 8 34.70 -17.02 9.74
N HIS A 9 34.18 -17.61 10.81
CA HIS A 9 32.75 -17.84 10.93
C HIS A 9 32.11 -16.45 10.90
N GLN A 10 31.64 -16.03 9.72
CA GLN A 10 30.68 -14.96 9.61
C GLN A 10 29.44 -15.43 10.36
N ASP A 11 29.25 -14.90 11.57
CA ASP A 11 27.97 -14.97 12.26
C ASP A 11 26.92 -14.46 11.28
N HIS A 12 26.05 -15.38 10.85
CA HIS A 12 24.84 -15.03 10.11
C HIS A 12 24.08 -14.03 10.98
N PRO A 13 23.76 -12.81 10.49
CA PRO A 13 22.87 -11.96 11.25
C PRO A 13 21.57 -12.74 11.39
N GLU A 14 21.19 -13.06 12.64
CA GLU A 14 19.88 -13.61 12.94
C GLU A 14 18.86 -12.74 12.20
N THR A 15 18.14 -13.38 11.29
CA THR A 15 17.10 -12.81 10.44
C THR A 15 16.01 -12.23 11.33
N ASN A 16 16.17 -10.96 11.74
CA ASN A 16 15.11 -10.16 12.35
C ASN A 16 14.12 -9.73 11.27
N VAL A 17 13.52 -10.70 10.58
CA VAL A 17 12.38 -10.45 9.71
C VAL A 17 11.24 -10.03 10.64
N PRO A 18 10.65 -8.83 10.45
CA PRO A 18 9.52 -8.41 11.25
C PRO A 18 8.40 -9.47 11.22
N PRO A 19 7.72 -9.71 12.35
CA PRO A 19 6.58 -10.63 12.36
C PRO A 19 5.51 -10.15 11.36
N PRO A 20 4.66 -11.05 10.83
CA PRO A 20 3.56 -10.67 9.96
C PRO A 20 2.71 -9.56 10.57
N ALA A 21 2.18 -8.68 9.72
CA ALA A 21 1.28 -7.62 10.13
C ALA A 21 0.08 -8.23 10.86
N GLN A 22 -0.02 -7.94 12.16
CA GLN A 22 -1.07 -8.45 13.02
C GLN A 22 -1.98 -7.34 13.48
N ARG A 23 -3.27 -7.67 13.52
CA ARG A 23 -4.31 -6.71 13.90
C ARG A 23 -4.19 -6.47 15.38
N SER A 24 -4.19 -5.20 15.78
CA SER A 24 -4.10 -4.80 17.18
C SER A 24 -5.15 -3.75 17.49
N ALA A 25 -5.34 -3.44 18.76
CA ALA A 25 -6.23 -2.36 19.16
C ALA A 25 -5.75 -0.98 18.66
N GLU A 26 -4.43 -0.78 18.49
CA GLU A 26 -3.84 0.45 17.95
C GLU A 26 -3.88 0.49 16.42
N MET A 27 -3.89 -0.69 15.78
CA MET A 27 -3.97 -0.86 14.34
C MET A 27 -5.08 -1.85 13.95
N PRO A 28 -6.37 -1.48 14.12
CA PRO A 28 -7.50 -2.36 13.85
C PRO A 28 -7.85 -2.47 12.37
N MET A 29 -7.27 -1.64 11.50
CA MET A 29 -7.49 -1.59 10.04
C MET A 29 -6.58 -2.58 9.29
N LEU A 30 -6.61 -3.85 9.67
CA LEU A 30 -6.01 -4.96 8.90
C LEU A 30 -7.12 -5.89 8.44
N TRP A 31 -7.73 -5.53 7.30
CA TRP A 31 -9.08 -5.95 6.96
C TRP A 31 -9.16 -7.27 6.23
N ASP A 32 -8.26 -7.47 5.27
CA ASP A 32 -8.19 -8.68 4.46
C ASP A 32 -6.75 -9.17 4.34
N GLU A 33 -6.59 -10.30 3.68
CA GLU A 33 -5.28 -10.90 3.42
C GLU A 33 -4.45 -10.07 2.44
N ALA A 34 -5.10 -9.42 1.47
CA ALA A 34 -4.42 -8.62 0.45
C ALA A 34 -3.75 -7.38 1.06
N HIS A 35 -4.43 -6.66 1.94
CA HIS A 35 -3.92 -5.49 2.64
C HIS A 35 -2.85 -5.86 3.67
N ARG A 36 -3.01 -7.00 4.37
CA ARG A 36 -1.95 -7.52 5.25
C ARG A 36 -0.68 -7.86 4.48
N SER A 37 -0.84 -8.58 3.37
CA SER A 37 0.28 -8.89 2.45
C SER A 37 0.93 -7.61 1.92
N LEU A 38 0.15 -6.57 1.60
CA LEU A 38 0.68 -5.28 1.18
C LEU A 38 1.51 -4.59 2.27
N ILE A 39 1.05 -4.59 3.52
CA ILE A 39 1.78 -4.04 4.67
C ILE A 39 3.07 -4.83 4.90
N ASP A 40 2.99 -6.15 4.91
CA ASP A 40 4.16 -7.01 5.09
C ASP A 40 5.19 -6.79 3.98
N THR A 41 4.73 -6.68 2.73
CA THR A 41 5.57 -6.33 1.58
C THR A 41 6.30 -5.01 1.79
N CYS A 42 5.65 -4.00 2.37
CA CYS A 42 6.28 -2.70 2.59
C CYS A 42 7.22 -2.68 3.80
N VAL A 43 6.96 -3.49 4.84
CA VAL A 43 7.71 -3.45 6.11
C VAL A 43 8.94 -4.35 6.08
N ARG A 44 8.87 -5.46 5.35
CA ARG A 44 9.93 -6.48 5.34
C ARG A 44 11.01 -6.22 4.29
N HIS A 45 10.68 -5.45 3.26
CA HIS A 45 11.59 -5.13 2.17
C HIS A 45 12.06 -3.67 2.30
N GLU A 46 13.37 -3.45 2.24
CA GLU A 46 13.94 -2.10 2.19
C GLU A 46 13.73 -1.43 0.82
N SER A 47 13.56 -2.24 -0.22
CA SER A 47 13.34 -1.83 -1.61
C SER A 47 11.85 -1.84 -1.96
N LEU A 48 11.45 -0.95 -2.89
CA LEU A 48 10.08 -0.84 -3.40
C LEU A 48 9.79 -1.80 -4.56
N LEU A 49 10.76 -2.65 -4.93
CA LEU A 49 10.63 -3.61 -6.02
C LEU A 49 9.48 -4.59 -5.77
N GLU A 50 9.39 -5.17 -4.57
CA GLU A 50 8.35 -6.14 -4.28
C GLU A 50 6.97 -5.48 -4.34
N LEU A 51 6.81 -4.29 -3.76
CA LEU A 51 5.58 -3.50 -3.87
C LEU A 51 5.22 -3.20 -5.34
N PHE A 52 6.20 -2.88 -6.18
CA PHE A 52 5.98 -2.68 -7.62
C PHE A 52 5.44 -3.94 -8.30
N LEU A 53 5.98 -5.11 -7.98
CA LEU A 53 5.54 -6.39 -8.52
C LEU A 53 4.10 -6.74 -8.10
N GLN A 54 3.70 -6.34 -6.89
CA GLN A 54 2.35 -6.55 -6.35
C GLN A 54 1.27 -5.64 -6.98
N LEU A 55 1.63 -4.57 -7.72
CA LEU A 55 0.63 -3.64 -8.28
C LEU A 55 -0.41 -4.32 -9.18
N ARG A 56 -0.01 -5.36 -9.94
CA ARG A 56 -0.94 -6.14 -10.76
C ARG A 56 -1.94 -6.91 -9.90
N ARG A 57 -1.48 -7.55 -8.82
CA ARG A 57 -2.35 -8.27 -7.89
C ARG A 57 -3.35 -7.32 -7.23
N LEU A 58 -2.90 -6.12 -6.83
CA LEU A 58 -3.80 -5.08 -6.30
C LEU A 58 -4.85 -4.66 -7.35
N ALA A 59 -4.46 -4.56 -8.62
CA ALA A 59 -5.39 -4.28 -9.70
C ALA A 59 -6.45 -5.37 -9.85
N ASP A 60 -6.06 -6.64 -9.72
CA ASP A 60 -6.98 -7.78 -9.80
C ASP A 60 -7.94 -7.80 -8.59
N VAL A 61 -7.45 -7.53 -7.37
CA VAL A 61 -8.29 -7.37 -6.17
C VAL A 61 -9.33 -6.25 -6.34
N LEU A 62 -8.92 -5.11 -6.90
CA LEU A 62 -9.83 -3.99 -7.21
C LEU A 62 -10.89 -4.37 -8.25
N ASP A 63 -10.46 -5.03 -9.35
CA ASP A 63 -11.35 -5.46 -10.43
C ASP A 63 -12.32 -6.57 -9.97
N GLU A 64 -11.94 -7.34 -8.96
CA GLU A 64 -12.75 -8.42 -8.39
C GLU A 64 -13.63 -7.96 -7.22
N ASN A 65 -13.46 -6.72 -6.71
CA ASN A 65 -14.19 -6.22 -5.55
C ASN A 65 -15.71 -6.19 -5.79
N GLN A 66 -16.40 -7.14 -5.18
CA GLN A 66 -17.84 -7.34 -5.34
C GLN A 66 -18.66 -6.16 -4.81
N THR A 67 -18.22 -5.52 -3.72
CA THR A 67 -18.94 -4.37 -3.14
C THR A 67 -18.90 -3.18 -4.10
N MET A 68 -17.77 -2.92 -4.76
CA MET A 68 -17.66 -1.87 -5.77
C MET A 68 -18.57 -2.15 -6.97
N LYS A 69 -18.61 -3.41 -7.46
CA LYS A 69 -19.48 -3.82 -8.57
C LYS A 69 -20.96 -3.63 -8.26
N GLU A 70 -21.40 -4.06 -7.08
CA GLU A 70 -22.79 -3.92 -6.62
C GLU A 70 -23.24 -2.47 -6.49
N ASN A 71 -22.30 -1.56 -6.28
CA ASN A 71 -22.54 -0.13 -6.14
C ASN A 71 -22.21 0.66 -7.41
N GLU A 72 -21.95 -0.02 -8.54
CA GLU A 72 -21.56 0.60 -9.82
C GLU A 72 -20.39 1.58 -9.68
N PHE A 73 -19.46 1.31 -8.77
CA PHE A 73 -18.32 2.18 -8.51
C PHE A 73 -17.22 1.92 -9.54
N PRO A 74 -16.87 2.90 -10.40
CA PRO A 74 -15.91 2.67 -11.47
C PRO A 74 -14.49 2.59 -10.90
N VAL A 75 -13.74 1.57 -11.35
CA VAL A 75 -12.29 1.42 -11.08
C VAL A 75 -11.50 1.05 -12.34
N PHE A 76 -12.14 1.10 -13.51
CA PHE A 76 -11.55 0.63 -14.76
C PHE A 76 -10.26 1.37 -15.14
N SER A 77 -10.21 2.70 -14.99
CA SER A 77 -9.00 3.47 -15.31
C SER A 77 -7.87 3.16 -14.33
N THR A 78 -8.21 3.00 -13.06
CA THR A 78 -7.26 2.64 -11.99
C THR A 78 -6.68 1.24 -12.23
N VAL A 79 -7.54 0.23 -12.42
CA VAL A 79 -7.15 -1.15 -12.73
C VAL A 79 -6.28 -1.21 -13.98
N ASN A 80 -6.69 -0.53 -15.05
CA ASN A 80 -5.93 -0.49 -16.29
C ASN A 80 -4.52 0.10 -16.08
N SER A 81 -4.41 1.19 -15.33
CA SER A 81 -3.12 1.85 -15.09
C SER A 81 -2.16 1.01 -14.23
N LEU A 82 -2.69 0.18 -13.33
CA LEU A 82 -1.90 -0.71 -12.47
C LEU A 82 -1.49 -2.01 -13.18
N ARG A 83 -2.34 -2.57 -14.06
CA ARG A 83 -2.04 -3.80 -14.82
C ARG A 83 -0.96 -3.61 -15.87
N HIS A 84 -0.86 -2.42 -16.45
CA HIS A 84 0.19 -2.12 -17.40
C HIS A 84 1.48 -1.92 -16.60
N TYR A 85 2.40 -2.87 -16.68
CA TYR A 85 3.80 -2.72 -16.22
C TYR A 85 4.53 -1.67 -17.08
N ASP A 86 4.07 -0.43 -17.00
CA ASP A 86 4.71 0.72 -17.59
C ASP A 86 5.79 1.19 -16.61
N TRP A 87 6.95 1.53 -17.18
CA TRP A 87 8.02 2.23 -16.48
C TRP A 87 7.52 3.45 -15.71
N THR A 88 6.43 4.08 -16.17
CA THR A 88 5.78 5.19 -15.46
C THR A 88 5.37 4.85 -14.02
N MET A 89 4.77 3.68 -13.76
CA MET A 89 4.39 3.31 -12.39
C MET A 89 5.60 3.01 -11.51
N CYS A 90 6.64 2.41 -12.10
CA CYS A 90 7.91 2.20 -11.42
C CYS A 90 8.55 3.53 -11.03
N GLU A 91 8.66 4.48 -11.97
CA GLU A 91 9.22 5.82 -11.73
C GLU A 91 8.45 6.57 -10.64
N LEU A 92 7.11 6.48 -10.66
CA LEU A 92 6.26 7.11 -9.65
C LEU A 92 6.44 6.49 -8.27
N LEU A 93 6.42 5.16 -8.17
CA LEU A 93 6.58 4.47 -6.90
C LEU A 93 7.94 4.78 -6.28
N HIS A 94 9.01 4.67 -7.07
CA HIS A 94 10.37 4.92 -6.58
C HIS A 94 10.64 6.41 -6.31
N SER A 95 9.80 7.32 -6.78
CA SER A 95 9.89 8.74 -6.41
C SER A 95 9.35 9.06 -5.01
N MET A 96 8.71 8.12 -4.32
CA MET A 96 8.19 8.29 -2.97
C MET A 96 9.17 7.80 -1.91
N SER A 97 9.13 8.41 -0.71
CA SER A 97 9.94 7.99 0.43
C SER A 97 9.41 6.66 1.00
N VAL A 98 10.28 5.66 1.19
CA VAL A 98 9.89 4.33 1.72
C VAL A 98 9.15 4.41 3.06
N PRO A 99 9.64 5.16 4.08
CA PRO A 99 8.88 5.35 5.33
C PRO A 99 7.49 5.97 5.11
N VAL A 100 7.36 6.90 4.16
CA VAL A 100 6.07 7.51 3.83
C VAL A 100 5.13 6.49 3.18
N VAL A 101 5.63 5.66 2.26
CA VAL A 101 4.86 4.58 1.63
C VAL A 101 4.38 3.58 2.70
N GLN A 102 5.26 3.14 3.59
CA GLN A 102 4.92 2.24 4.70
C GLN A 102 3.82 2.83 5.58
N SER A 103 3.91 4.12 5.91
CA SER A 103 2.90 4.82 6.72
C SER A 103 1.55 4.98 6.02
N ILE A 104 1.56 5.21 4.70
CA ILE A 104 0.35 5.27 3.87
C ILE A 104 -0.34 3.90 3.85
N VAL A 105 0.41 2.85 3.55
CA VAL A 105 -0.09 1.47 3.45
C VAL A 105 -0.62 0.97 4.79
N LYS A 106 -0.02 1.40 5.90
CA LYS A 106 -0.50 1.14 7.26
C LYS A 106 -1.66 2.03 7.69
N ASN A 107 -2.07 3.03 6.91
CA ASN A 107 -3.06 4.04 7.32
C ASN A 107 -2.68 4.81 8.61
N THR A 108 -1.38 4.89 8.95
CA THR A 108 -0.84 5.58 10.14
C THR A 108 -0.28 6.96 9.83
N PHE A 109 -0.50 7.49 8.63
CA PHE A 109 0.07 8.76 8.14
C PHE A 109 -0.04 9.93 9.12
N ALA A 110 -1.23 10.19 9.68
CA ALA A 110 -1.42 11.31 10.60
C ALA A 110 -0.63 11.14 11.91
N PHE A 111 -0.55 9.90 12.40
CA PHE A 111 0.20 9.53 13.59
C PHE A 111 1.71 9.67 13.35
N ASP A 112 2.22 9.10 12.26
CA ASP A 112 3.66 9.07 11.98
C ASP A 112 4.21 10.47 11.65
N VAL A 113 3.44 11.31 10.94
CA VAL A 113 3.81 12.71 10.72
C VAL A 113 3.86 13.47 12.04
N THR A 114 2.88 13.27 12.91
CA THR A 114 2.81 13.96 14.22
C THR A 114 4.01 13.61 15.10
N ASN A 115 4.41 12.34 15.08
CA ASN A 115 5.51 11.83 15.89
C ASN A 115 6.88 11.99 15.21
N ASN A 116 6.95 12.68 14.07
CA ASN A 116 8.16 12.85 13.25
C ASN A 116 8.82 11.53 12.81
N ALA A 117 8.08 10.43 12.81
CA ALA A 117 8.53 9.14 12.30
C ALA A 117 8.69 9.16 10.77
N ILE A 118 7.89 10.00 10.10
CA ILE A 118 8.02 10.25 8.67
C ILE A 118 8.06 11.75 8.36
N LYS A 119 8.60 12.07 7.18
CA LYS A 119 8.61 13.43 6.63
C LYS A 119 8.10 13.38 5.18
N PRO A 120 6.82 13.74 4.94
CA PRO A 120 6.33 13.99 3.60
C PRO A 120 7.18 15.07 2.92
N PHE A 121 7.12 15.14 1.59
CA PHE A 121 7.86 16.17 0.86
C PHE A 121 7.45 17.56 1.31
N GLN A 122 8.46 18.44 1.39
CA GLN A 122 8.25 19.83 1.73
C GLN A 122 7.22 20.45 0.80
N LEU A 123 6.33 21.27 1.35
CA LEU A 123 5.40 22.01 0.52
C LEU A 123 6.10 23.11 -0.26
N PRO A 124 5.71 23.33 -1.52
CA PRO A 124 6.20 24.46 -2.28
C PRO A 124 5.84 25.76 -1.58
N SER A 125 6.79 26.67 -1.49
CA SER A 125 6.57 28.03 -1.03
C SER A 125 5.79 28.80 -2.08
N ALA A 126 4.63 29.34 -1.69
CA ALA A 126 3.81 30.19 -2.55
C ALA A 126 4.52 31.43 -3.12
N LEU A 127 5.61 31.85 -2.47
CA LEU A 127 6.36 33.05 -2.83
C LEU A 127 7.54 32.75 -3.74
N LEU A 128 8.07 31.53 -3.70
CA LEU A 128 9.34 31.17 -4.32
C LEU A 128 9.18 30.11 -5.40
N ASP A 129 8.18 29.24 -5.26
CA ASP A 129 7.98 28.09 -6.13
C ASP A 129 6.78 28.33 -7.06
N GLY A 130 6.88 27.84 -8.29
CA GLY A 130 5.77 27.82 -9.23
C GLY A 130 4.66 26.83 -8.80
N GLU A 131 3.60 26.77 -9.62
CA GLU A 131 2.55 25.76 -9.47
C GLU A 131 3.17 24.36 -9.48
N THR A 132 3.14 23.70 -8.32
CA THR A 132 3.79 22.41 -8.15
C THR A 132 2.77 21.28 -8.19
N PRO A 133 2.78 20.45 -9.24
CA PRO A 133 1.86 19.34 -9.35
C PRO A 133 2.31 18.12 -8.54
N GLY A 134 1.34 17.38 -8.01
CA GLY A 134 1.61 16.12 -7.33
C GLY A 134 0.41 15.57 -6.58
N VAL A 135 0.69 14.62 -5.70
CA VAL A 135 -0.28 13.89 -4.89
C VAL A 135 -0.04 14.20 -3.42
N TYR A 136 -1.13 14.36 -2.69
CA TYR A 136 -1.15 14.58 -1.26
C TYR A 136 -2.04 13.57 -0.57
N VAL A 137 -1.71 13.28 0.68
CA VAL A 137 -2.49 12.43 1.59
C VAL A 137 -3.02 13.28 2.72
N VAL A 138 -4.23 12.98 3.16
CA VAL A 138 -4.89 13.60 4.31
C VAL A 138 -5.35 12.52 5.27
N GLY A 139 -4.86 12.58 6.50
CA GLY A 139 -5.35 11.78 7.62
C GLY A 139 -5.98 12.65 8.69
N ILE A 140 -6.64 12.02 9.67
CA ILE A 140 -7.28 12.72 10.79
C ILE A 140 -6.56 12.34 12.07
N ARG A 141 -6.18 13.34 12.87
CA ARG A 141 -5.78 13.14 14.25
C ARG A 141 -6.69 13.90 15.20
N MET A 142 -6.65 13.52 16.46
CA MET A 142 -7.27 14.27 17.53
C MET A 142 -6.24 15.15 18.22
N LYS A 143 -6.59 16.42 18.44
CA LYS A 143 -5.74 17.34 19.20
C LYS A 143 -5.45 16.79 20.60
N ASN A 144 -4.20 16.94 21.05
CA ASN A 144 -3.71 16.46 22.35
C ASN A 144 -3.75 14.93 22.54
N ARG A 145 -3.55 14.15 21.47
CA ARG A 145 -3.45 12.68 21.51
C ARG A 145 -2.26 12.13 20.74
N ASP A 146 -1.17 12.87 20.67
CA ASP A 146 0.09 12.40 20.06
C ASP A 146 -0.09 11.79 18.65
N GLY A 147 -0.97 12.38 17.85
CA GLY A 147 -1.24 11.95 16.47
C GLY A 147 -2.29 10.85 16.33
N GLN A 148 -2.76 10.27 17.44
CA GLN A 148 -3.78 9.24 17.43
C GLN A 148 -5.16 9.77 17.04
N PHE A 149 -5.99 8.86 16.53
CA PHE A 149 -7.35 9.09 16.13
C PHE A 149 -8.33 8.85 17.30
N LEU A 150 -9.45 8.21 17.03
CA LEU A 150 -10.50 7.90 18.00
C LEU A 150 -10.21 6.57 18.71
N ASN A 151 -10.86 6.35 19.86
CA ASN A 151 -11.01 5.01 20.43
C ASN A 151 -12.36 4.41 20.02
N ILE A 152 -12.60 3.14 20.36
CA ILE A 152 -13.83 2.43 19.96
C ILE A 152 -15.10 3.14 20.49
N ASN A 153 -15.10 3.59 21.75
CA ASN A 153 -16.27 4.28 22.31
C ASN A 153 -16.62 5.57 21.52
N GLU A 154 -15.60 6.27 21.02
CA GLU A 154 -15.78 7.47 20.21
C GLU A 154 -16.17 7.15 18.76
N LEU A 155 -15.65 6.07 18.20
CA LEU A 155 -16.05 5.56 16.89
C LEU A 155 -17.52 5.16 16.86
N GLU A 156 -18.03 4.48 17.89
CA GLU A 156 -19.44 4.10 17.99
C GLU A 156 -20.36 5.33 18.00
N LEU A 157 -19.95 6.43 18.65
CA LEU A 157 -20.68 7.71 18.59
C LEU A 157 -20.64 8.33 17.20
N LEU A 158 -19.49 8.27 16.51
CA LEU A 158 -19.35 8.73 15.13
C LEU A 158 -20.25 7.92 14.20
N ILE A 159 -20.24 6.59 14.31
CA ILE A 159 -21.08 5.66 13.55
C ILE A 159 -22.55 5.99 13.76
N HIS A 160 -22.99 6.14 15.02
CA HIS A 160 -24.37 6.47 15.33
C HIS A 160 -24.84 7.76 14.65
N ASP A 161 -24.03 8.82 14.73
CA ASP A 161 -24.38 10.11 14.13
C ASP A 161 -24.28 10.08 12.59
N MET A 162 -23.36 9.30 12.01
CA MET A 162 -23.31 9.11 10.56
C MET A 162 -24.55 8.38 10.04
N THR A 163 -25.00 7.33 10.75
CA THR A 163 -26.25 6.62 10.41
C THR A 163 -27.44 7.55 10.47
N LEU A 164 -27.60 8.30 11.58
CA LEU A 164 -28.66 9.29 11.71
C LEU A 164 -28.56 10.42 10.66
N TYR A 165 -27.36 10.79 10.21
CA TYR A 165 -27.19 11.76 9.13
C TYR A 165 -27.75 11.20 7.81
N THR A 166 -27.47 9.93 7.49
CA THR A 166 -28.05 9.27 6.31
C THR A 166 -29.57 9.18 6.38
N GLU A 167 -30.12 8.81 7.54
CA GLU A 167 -31.57 8.78 7.77
C GLU A 167 -32.19 10.19 7.66
N GLY A 168 -31.48 11.22 8.12
CA GLY A 168 -31.90 12.61 8.03
C GLY A 168 -31.95 13.11 6.59
N TYR A 169 -30.97 12.72 5.76
CA TYR A 169 -31.04 12.95 4.31
C TYR A 169 -32.23 12.22 3.67
N GLU A 170 -32.45 10.95 3.98
CA GLU A 170 -33.56 10.16 3.43
C GLU A 170 -34.92 10.77 3.82
N ALA A 171 -35.06 11.29 5.05
CA ALA A 171 -36.22 12.04 5.50
C ALA A 171 -36.39 13.36 4.73
N TYR A 172 -35.31 14.14 4.58
CA TYR A 172 -35.32 15.38 3.80
C TYR A 172 -35.79 15.13 2.35
N ALA A 173 -35.28 14.08 1.70
CA ALA A 173 -35.66 13.70 0.34
C ALA A 173 -37.12 13.25 0.26
N ARG A 174 -37.59 12.42 1.21
CA ARG A 174 -38.98 11.90 1.25
C ARG A 174 -40.01 13.02 1.37
N HIS A 175 -39.70 14.07 2.13
CA HIS A 175 -40.60 15.19 2.41
C HIS A 175 -40.32 16.42 1.53
N ASN A 176 -39.44 16.31 0.53
CA ASN A 176 -39.05 17.39 -0.40
C ASN A 176 -38.60 18.68 0.31
N GLY A 177 -37.88 18.57 1.42
CA GLY A 177 -37.38 19.73 2.14
C GLY A 177 -37.30 19.56 3.65
N TRP A 178 -37.08 20.70 4.32
CA TRP A 178 -36.92 20.78 5.78
C TRP A 178 -38.24 20.81 6.57
N ALA A 179 -39.39 20.73 5.91
CA ALA A 179 -40.70 20.88 6.55
C ALA A 179 -41.04 19.69 7.45
N THR A 180 -41.11 19.90 8.77
CA THR A 180 -41.21 18.81 9.76
C THR A 180 -42.63 18.39 10.14
N ALA A 181 -43.67 19.05 9.61
CA ALA A 181 -45.06 18.87 10.04
C ALA A 181 -45.57 17.44 9.86
N ASN A 182 -45.15 16.77 8.77
CA ASN A 182 -45.57 15.41 8.42
C ASN A 182 -44.54 14.34 8.79
N MET A 183 -43.47 14.71 9.49
CA MET A 183 -42.41 13.78 9.87
C MET A 183 -42.76 13.03 11.14
N THR A 184 -42.32 11.78 11.22
CA THR A 184 -42.29 10.99 12.45
C THR A 184 -41.32 11.61 13.47
N PRO A 185 -41.44 11.26 14.77
CA PRO A 185 -40.47 11.68 15.78
C PRO A 185 -39.02 11.29 15.45
N ALA A 186 -38.81 10.11 14.84
CA ALA A 186 -37.48 9.63 14.44
C ALA A 186 -36.89 10.48 13.30
N GLU A 187 -37.66 10.76 12.25
CA GLU A 187 -37.23 11.63 11.15
C GLU A 187 -36.89 13.05 11.63
N ARG A 188 -37.69 13.60 12.56
CA ARG A 188 -37.39 14.91 13.16
C ARG A 188 -36.06 14.90 13.92
N LYS A 189 -35.78 13.84 14.68
CA LYS A 189 -34.50 13.67 15.38
C LYS A 189 -33.34 13.62 14.38
N ALA A 190 -33.48 12.85 13.30
CA ALA A 190 -32.45 12.72 12.27
C ALA A 190 -32.19 14.04 11.54
N ILE A 191 -33.23 14.79 11.16
CA ILE A 191 -33.07 16.13 10.56
C ILE A 191 -32.45 17.14 11.53
N SER A 192 -32.84 17.10 12.80
CA SER A 192 -32.20 17.93 13.82
C SER A 192 -30.71 17.63 13.93
N LEU A 193 -30.32 16.36 13.78
CA LEU A 193 -28.92 15.98 13.75
C LEU A 193 -28.21 16.56 12.52
N VAL A 194 -28.79 16.42 11.32
CA VAL A 194 -28.22 16.97 10.08
C VAL A 194 -27.95 18.47 10.22
N ASN A 195 -28.92 19.24 10.72
CA ASN A 195 -28.73 20.67 10.95
C ASN A 195 -27.62 20.97 11.97
N ALA A 196 -27.52 20.19 13.04
CA ALA A 196 -26.46 20.34 14.03
C ALA A 196 -25.07 20.05 13.43
N VAL A 197 -24.93 18.99 12.64
CA VAL A 197 -23.68 18.62 11.95
C VAL A 197 -23.30 19.67 10.92
N ASP A 198 -24.25 20.08 10.07
CA ASP A 198 -24.03 21.07 9.02
C ASP A 198 -23.68 22.46 9.58
N SER A 199 -24.08 22.79 10.81
CA SER A 199 -23.68 24.03 11.48
C SER A 199 -22.15 24.15 11.66
N HIS A 200 -21.43 23.03 11.66
CA HIS A 200 -19.97 22.97 11.73
C HIS A 200 -19.25 23.02 10.38
N TRP A 201 -19.99 23.25 9.27
CA TRP A 201 -19.43 23.37 7.92
C TRP A 201 -18.43 24.54 7.78
N GLY A 202 -18.63 25.60 8.58
CA GLY A 202 -17.71 26.74 8.66
C GLY A 202 -17.77 27.69 7.45
N ALA A 203 -18.85 27.67 6.68
CA ALA A 203 -19.13 28.67 5.64
C ALA A 203 -20.63 29.03 5.63
N GLN A 204 -20.96 30.22 5.13
CA GLN A 204 -22.35 30.67 5.01
C GLN A 204 -23.15 29.71 4.11
N ARG A 205 -24.32 29.29 4.59
CA ARG A 205 -25.22 28.36 3.89
C ARG A 205 -26.48 29.09 3.44
N ASP A 206 -27.00 28.70 2.28
CA ASP A 206 -28.37 29.05 1.89
C ASP A 206 -29.34 28.29 2.83
N PRO A 207 -30.29 28.97 3.50
CA PRO A 207 -31.30 28.31 4.31
C PRO A 207 -32.12 27.26 3.55
N ASN A 208 -32.24 27.41 2.23
CA ASN A 208 -33.00 26.50 1.36
C ASN A 208 -32.14 25.35 0.79
N SER A 209 -30.83 25.33 1.03
CA SER A 209 -30.00 24.21 0.57
C SER A 209 -30.32 22.95 1.37
N GLY A 210 -30.23 21.80 0.72
CA GLY A 210 -30.30 20.49 1.37
C GLY A 210 -29.08 20.19 2.26
N PRO A 211 -28.98 18.95 2.75
CA PRO A 211 -27.84 18.48 3.55
C PRO A 211 -26.51 18.67 2.81
N CYS A 212 -25.46 19.10 3.52
CA CYS A 212 -24.18 19.49 2.89
C CYS A 212 -23.35 18.31 2.37
N PHE A 213 -23.51 17.12 2.97
CA PHE A 213 -22.63 15.97 2.70
C PHE A 213 -23.29 14.86 1.88
N ILE A 214 -24.61 14.92 1.72
CA ILE A 214 -25.40 14.04 0.86
C ILE A 214 -26.38 14.92 0.11
N GLU A 215 -26.12 15.14 -1.16
CA GLU A 215 -26.95 15.94 -2.06
C GLU A 215 -27.85 15.06 -2.93
N LYS A 216 -27.47 13.80 -3.12
CA LYS A 216 -28.13 12.84 -4.01
C LYS A 216 -28.21 11.45 -3.39
N ALA A 217 -29.21 10.68 -3.81
CA ALA A 217 -29.44 9.33 -3.28
C ALA A 217 -28.28 8.39 -3.57
N GLU A 218 -27.59 8.56 -4.70
CA GLU A 218 -26.39 7.80 -5.08
C GLU A 218 -25.18 7.99 -4.12
N GLU A 219 -25.20 9.03 -3.27
CA GLU A 219 -24.14 9.27 -2.28
C GLU A 219 -24.39 8.50 -0.96
N VAL A 220 -25.63 8.06 -0.69
CA VAL A 220 -25.98 7.34 0.54
C VAL A 220 -25.20 6.01 0.69
N PRO A 221 -25.10 5.15 -0.35
CA PRO A 221 -24.34 3.90 -0.22
C PRO A 221 -22.86 4.13 0.10
N ARG A 222 -22.27 5.25 -0.34
CA ARG A 222 -20.88 5.62 -0.06
C ARG A 222 -20.67 5.97 1.41
N ILE A 223 -21.60 6.72 2.00
CA ILE A 223 -21.56 7.00 3.45
C ILE A 223 -21.79 5.71 4.26
N LYS A 224 -22.68 4.82 3.80
CA LYS A 224 -22.89 3.49 4.41
C LYS A 224 -21.64 2.61 4.32
N ALA A 225 -20.87 2.67 3.24
CA ALA A 225 -19.58 1.97 3.14
C ALA A 225 -18.56 2.50 4.16
N LEU A 226 -18.46 3.82 4.33
CA LEU A 226 -17.61 4.42 5.35
C LEU A 226 -18.04 4.05 6.78
N ILE A 227 -19.34 3.96 7.04
CA ILE A 227 -19.86 3.45 8.32
C ILE A 227 -19.34 2.03 8.57
N LYS A 228 -19.40 1.14 7.58
CA LYS A 228 -18.85 -0.22 7.70
C LYS A 228 -17.35 -0.24 7.98
N THR A 229 -16.58 0.67 7.37
CA THR A 229 -15.15 0.84 7.70
C THR A 229 -14.97 1.15 9.19
N PHE A 230 -15.73 2.09 9.75
CA PHE A 230 -15.62 2.43 11.17
C PHE A 230 -16.14 1.33 12.09
N GLU A 231 -17.23 0.63 11.73
CA GLU A 231 -17.74 -0.52 12.47
C GLU A 231 -16.69 -1.62 12.57
N GLY A 232 -15.99 -1.89 11.47
CA GLY A 232 -14.89 -2.81 11.47
C GLY A 232 -13.76 -2.41 12.45
N MET A 233 -13.57 -1.11 12.74
CA MET A 233 -12.52 -0.64 13.66
C MET A 233 -12.93 -0.83 15.13
N CYS A 234 -14.20 -1.19 15.38
CA CYS A 234 -14.79 -1.35 16.70
C CYS A 234 -14.71 -2.79 17.24
N ASP A 235 -13.57 -3.46 17.04
CA ASP A 235 -13.39 -4.83 17.52
C ASP A 235 -13.07 -4.88 19.02
N ARG A 236 -14.10 -5.16 19.81
CA ARG A 236 -14.03 -5.29 21.27
C ARG A 236 -13.20 -6.49 21.74
N SER A 237 -12.87 -7.45 20.88
CA SER A 237 -11.95 -8.53 21.25
C SER A 237 -10.50 -8.04 21.36
N LEU A 238 -10.14 -6.98 20.62
CA LEU A 238 -8.82 -6.35 20.65
C LEU A 238 -8.71 -5.34 21.79
N ASP A 239 -9.77 -4.57 22.05
CA ASP A 239 -9.89 -3.67 23.21
C ASP A 239 -11.26 -3.80 23.88
N PRO A 240 -11.40 -4.66 24.90
CA PRO A 240 -12.64 -4.82 25.64
C PRO A 240 -13.13 -3.54 26.32
N THR A 241 -12.23 -2.59 26.63
CA THR A 241 -12.59 -1.33 27.29
C THR A 241 -13.08 -0.28 26.29
N GLY A 242 -12.64 -0.37 25.04
CA GLY A 242 -12.80 0.61 23.97
C GLY A 242 -12.23 1.98 24.28
N ARG A 243 -11.22 2.06 25.15
CA ARG A 243 -10.60 3.31 25.59
C ARG A 243 -9.25 3.56 24.94
N LEU A 244 -8.63 2.55 24.31
CA LEU A 244 -7.36 2.70 23.63
C LEU A 244 -7.56 3.52 22.35
N TYR A 245 -6.75 4.56 22.19
CA TYR A 245 -6.77 5.38 20.98
C TYR A 245 -6.04 4.68 19.84
N ILE A 246 -6.63 4.77 18.66
CA ILE A 246 -6.17 4.08 17.46
C ILE A 246 -5.13 4.96 16.75
N SER A 247 -4.02 4.38 16.31
CA SER A 247 -2.97 5.06 15.53
C SER A 247 -3.32 5.19 14.04
N GLN A 248 -4.22 4.33 13.56
CA GLN A 248 -4.74 4.36 12.20
C GLN A 248 -5.93 5.31 12.03
N SER A 249 -6.02 5.93 10.86
CA SER A 249 -7.22 6.67 10.42
C SER A 249 -7.47 6.42 8.93
N PRO A 250 -8.73 6.33 8.47
CA PRO A 250 -9.02 6.36 7.04
C PRO A 250 -8.30 7.54 6.35
N LEU A 251 -7.77 7.30 5.16
CA LEU A 251 -7.03 8.29 4.41
C LEU A 251 -7.87 8.84 3.26
N TYR A 252 -7.65 10.12 2.94
CA TYR A 252 -8.05 10.71 1.67
C TYR A 252 -6.79 10.95 0.84
N VAL A 253 -6.81 10.50 -0.40
CA VAL A 253 -5.76 10.77 -1.39
C VAL A 253 -6.31 11.72 -2.43
N GLY A 254 -5.54 12.75 -2.76
CA GLY A 254 -5.92 13.64 -3.86
C GLY A 254 -4.72 14.10 -4.65
N CYS A 255 -4.95 14.53 -5.88
CA CYS A 255 -3.95 15.21 -6.69
C CYS A 255 -4.27 16.69 -6.87
N SER A 256 -3.24 17.48 -7.17
CA SER A 256 -3.35 18.89 -7.53
C SER A 256 -2.26 19.27 -8.51
N LYS A 257 -2.51 20.32 -9.28
CA LYS A 257 -1.49 20.99 -10.09
C LYS A 257 -0.75 22.08 -9.32
N ASP A 258 -1.39 22.56 -8.26
CA ASP A 258 -0.83 23.48 -7.30
C ASP A 258 -1.11 22.91 -5.91
N LEU A 259 -0.15 22.13 -5.41
CA LEU A 259 -0.21 21.51 -4.09
C LEU A 259 -0.31 22.56 -2.97
N ASN A 260 0.38 23.69 -3.10
CA ASN A 260 0.38 24.74 -2.09
C ASN A 260 -1.02 25.38 -1.95
N ASN A 261 -1.67 25.76 -3.04
CA ASN A 261 -3.03 26.28 -2.97
C ASN A 261 -4.02 25.22 -2.47
N ARG A 262 -3.88 23.97 -2.93
CA ARG A 262 -4.79 22.89 -2.51
C ARG A 262 -4.68 22.58 -1.02
N MET A 263 -3.48 22.49 -0.47
CA MET A 263 -3.28 22.12 0.93
C MET A 263 -3.70 23.22 1.92
N ARG A 264 -3.72 24.48 1.50
CA ARG A 264 -4.32 25.58 2.29
C ARG A 264 -5.80 25.38 2.58
N VAL A 265 -6.54 24.63 1.75
CA VAL A 265 -7.95 24.33 2.00
C VAL A 265 -8.09 23.51 3.28
N TYR A 266 -7.19 22.55 3.52
CA TYR A 266 -7.23 21.66 4.67
C TYR A 266 -6.73 22.30 5.98
N ALA A 267 -5.96 23.38 5.88
CA ALA A 267 -5.52 24.17 7.04
C ALA A 267 -6.63 25.10 7.60
N ARG A 268 -7.73 25.28 6.87
CA ARG A 268 -8.84 26.15 7.30
C ARG A 268 -9.77 25.42 8.25
N HIS A 269 -10.47 26.18 9.09
CA HIS A 269 -11.55 25.62 9.91
C HIS A 269 -12.74 25.16 9.04
N SER A 270 -13.06 25.85 7.95
CA SER A 270 -14.14 25.45 7.05
C SER A 270 -13.81 24.13 6.33
N VAL A 271 -14.81 23.25 6.20
CA VAL A 271 -14.69 22.02 5.39
C VAL A 271 -15.13 22.23 3.94
N LYS A 272 -15.43 23.46 3.54
CA LYS A 272 -15.79 23.79 2.14
C LYS A 272 -14.62 23.48 1.20
N GLY A 273 -14.90 22.64 0.20
CA GLY A 273 -13.90 22.20 -0.79
C GLY A 273 -13.06 21.01 -0.33
N ILE A 274 -13.38 20.42 0.82
CA ILE A 274 -12.87 19.11 1.25
C ILE A 274 -13.78 18.02 0.69
N ASN A 275 -13.26 16.81 0.53
CA ASN A 275 -14.04 15.62 0.19
C ASN A 275 -15.23 15.44 1.17
N LYS A 276 -16.42 15.12 0.64
CA LYS A 276 -17.67 15.08 1.42
C LYS A 276 -17.63 14.07 2.59
N PRO A 277 -17.28 12.77 2.39
CA PRO A 277 -17.12 11.84 3.51
C PRO A 277 -16.16 12.33 4.60
N LEU A 278 -14.97 12.83 4.22
CA LEU A 278 -14.01 13.38 5.17
C LEU A 278 -14.59 14.60 5.93
N GLY A 279 -15.24 15.51 5.22
CA GLY A 279 -15.88 16.68 5.82
C GLY A 279 -17.02 16.32 6.78
N LEU A 280 -17.83 15.30 6.46
CA LEU A 280 -18.89 14.78 7.32
C LEU A 280 -18.31 14.27 8.63
N THR A 281 -17.28 13.43 8.56
CA THR A 281 -16.58 12.91 9.74
C THR A 281 -16.06 14.04 10.62
N VAL A 282 -15.40 15.05 10.03
CA VAL A 282 -14.89 16.22 10.76
C VAL A 282 -16.02 17.00 11.45
N CYS A 283 -17.14 17.24 10.77
CA CYS A 283 -18.26 17.99 11.34
C CYS A 283 -18.98 17.24 12.47
N ILE A 284 -19.15 15.92 12.36
CA ILE A 284 -19.70 15.11 13.45
C ILE A 284 -18.79 15.15 14.68
N LEU A 285 -17.47 15.02 14.49
CA LEU A 285 -16.51 15.13 15.59
C LEU A 285 -16.57 16.50 16.27
N ARG A 286 -16.68 17.59 15.49
CA ARG A 286 -16.85 18.94 16.04
C ARG A 286 -18.15 19.11 16.81
N LYS A 287 -19.26 18.52 16.34
CA LYS A 287 -20.54 18.48 17.07
C LYS A 287 -20.40 17.83 18.45
N HIS A 288 -19.55 16.82 18.58
CA HIS A 288 -19.23 16.17 19.86
C HIS A 288 -18.16 16.92 20.68
N ASN A 289 -17.91 18.20 20.38
CA ASN A 289 -16.88 19.03 21.00
C ASN A 289 -15.49 18.41 20.93
N ARG A 290 -15.24 17.57 19.92
CA ARG A 290 -13.92 17.03 19.64
C ARG A 290 -13.19 18.00 18.73
N SER A 291 -11.86 18.01 18.82
CA SER A 291 -10.97 18.87 18.03
C SER A 291 -10.22 18.05 16.99
N PRO A 292 -10.88 17.60 15.90
CA PRO A 292 -10.20 16.90 14.82
C PRO A 292 -9.28 17.87 14.08
N GLU A 293 -8.08 17.41 13.75
CA GLU A 293 -7.10 18.13 12.95
C GLU A 293 -6.73 17.30 11.72
N LEU A 294 -6.73 17.95 10.55
CA LEU A 294 -6.38 17.31 9.28
C LEU A 294 -4.88 17.41 9.09
N VAL A 295 -4.20 16.26 9.13
CA VAL A 295 -2.78 16.16 8.84
C VAL A 295 -2.63 15.93 7.36
N THR A 296 -1.94 16.84 6.67
CA THR A 296 -1.77 16.80 5.23
C THR A 296 -0.30 16.76 4.86
N GLY A 297 0.07 16.01 3.82
CA GLY A 297 1.43 16.03 3.30
C GLY A 297 1.50 15.69 1.82
N CYS A 298 2.47 16.30 1.13
CA CYS A 298 2.82 15.94 -0.24
C CYS A 298 3.62 14.63 -0.21
N VAL A 299 3.12 13.59 -0.88
CA VAL A 299 3.74 12.26 -0.85
C VAL A 299 4.40 11.92 -2.18
N LEU A 300 3.96 12.57 -3.27
CA LEU A 300 4.52 12.38 -4.60
C LEU A 300 4.50 13.71 -5.35
N ARG A 301 5.59 14.01 -6.05
CA ARG A 301 5.71 15.11 -7.02
C ARG A 301 5.93 14.50 -8.40
N ILE A 302 5.09 14.85 -9.37
CA ILE A 302 5.20 14.25 -10.70
C ILE A 302 6.36 14.87 -11.49
N LEU A 303 6.93 14.07 -12.39
CA LEU A 303 8.04 14.47 -13.25
C LEU A 303 7.56 14.79 -14.69
N LYS A 304 6.43 14.20 -15.10
CA LYS A 304 5.85 14.33 -16.45
C LYS A 304 4.37 14.66 -16.37
N LYS A 305 3.86 15.42 -17.34
CA LYS A 305 2.46 15.91 -17.35
C LYS A 305 1.41 14.79 -17.24
N GLN A 306 1.62 13.70 -17.95
CA GLN A 306 0.72 12.54 -18.00
C GLN A 306 0.67 11.73 -16.70
N GLN A 307 1.61 11.95 -15.78
CA GLN A 307 1.70 11.16 -14.56
C GLN A 307 0.69 11.53 -13.48
N LEU A 308 0.07 12.71 -13.52
CA LEU A 308 -0.75 13.17 -12.39
C LEU A 308 -1.88 12.20 -12.05
N ALA A 309 -2.56 11.68 -13.06
CA ALA A 309 -3.64 10.72 -12.87
C ALA A 309 -3.12 9.37 -12.35
N MET A 310 -2.08 8.82 -12.99
CA MET A 310 -1.47 7.54 -12.58
C MET A 310 -0.87 7.62 -11.18
N ALA A 311 -0.33 8.76 -10.80
CA ALA A 311 0.20 9.01 -9.46
C ALA A 311 -0.90 8.98 -8.40
N GLU A 312 -2.04 9.64 -8.67
CA GLU A 312 -3.18 9.60 -7.76
C GLU A 312 -3.72 8.19 -7.62
N GLN A 313 -3.84 7.46 -8.74
CA GLN A 313 -4.29 6.07 -8.77
C GLN A 313 -3.36 5.16 -7.96
N LEU A 314 -2.05 5.25 -8.18
CA LEU A 314 -1.04 4.50 -7.43
C LEU A 314 -1.16 4.73 -5.92
N VAL A 315 -1.13 6.00 -5.49
CA VAL A 315 -1.17 6.34 -4.06
C VAL A 315 -2.53 5.97 -3.45
N CYS A 316 -3.62 6.16 -4.20
CA CYS A 316 -4.96 5.82 -3.75
C CYS A 316 -5.11 4.33 -3.48
N THR A 317 -4.60 3.49 -4.39
CA THR A 317 -4.65 2.04 -4.28
C THR A 317 -3.80 1.52 -3.13
N ILE A 318 -2.54 1.95 -3.00
CA ILE A 318 -1.70 1.48 -1.89
C ILE A 318 -2.21 1.97 -0.52
N ALA A 319 -2.94 3.07 -0.49
CA ALA A 319 -3.59 3.60 0.71
C ALA A 319 -4.92 2.90 1.06
N GLY A 320 -5.46 2.07 0.17
CA GLY A 320 -6.84 1.55 0.28
C GLY A 320 -7.86 2.68 0.46
N SER A 321 -7.63 3.82 -0.19
CA SER A 321 -8.31 5.06 0.16
C SER A 321 -9.69 5.22 -0.47
N LEU A 322 -10.11 4.31 -1.36
CA LEU A 322 -11.46 4.32 -1.92
C LEU A 322 -12.51 4.06 -0.83
N ILE A 323 -13.69 4.67 -0.99
CA ILE A 323 -14.76 4.62 0.01
C ILE A 323 -15.32 3.20 0.25
N TYR A 324 -15.20 2.32 -0.75
CA TYR A 324 -15.61 0.92 -0.67
C TYR A 324 -14.46 -0.03 -0.28
N GLU A 325 -13.27 0.51 -0.07
CA GLU A 325 -12.19 -0.14 0.67
C GLU A 325 -12.25 0.39 2.11
N HIS A 326 -11.39 1.34 2.46
CA HIS A 326 -11.20 1.78 3.84
C HIS A 326 -10.89 3.28 3.99
N GLY A 327 -11.11 4.08 2.95
CA GLY A 327 -10.77 5.50 2.96
C GLY A 327 -11.93 6.44 2.64
N PHE A 328 -11.58 7.67 2.23
CA PHE A 328 -12.54 8.75 2.00
C PHE A 328 -12.81 9.03 0.51
N ASN A 329 -12.10 8.42 -0.43
CA ASN A 329 -12.24 8.69 -1.86
C ASN A 329 -13.58 8.15 -2.41
N ALA A 330 -14.56 9.05 -2.54
CA ALA A 330 -15.93 8.75 -2.97
C ALA A 330 -16.11 8.65 -4.50
N ALA A 331 -15.04 8.74 -5.27
CA ALA A 331 -15.03 8.65 -6.72
C ALA A 331 -13.72 7.98 -7.18
N GLU A 332 -13.71 7.45 -8.40
CA GLU A 332 -12.50 6.92 -9.02
C GLU A 332 -11.43 8.02 -9.10
N THR A 333 -10.17 7.61 -8.91
CA THR A 333 -9.02 8.49 -9.00
C THR A 333 -8.50 8.60 -10.44
N GLY A 334 -7.75 9.67 -10.71
CA GLY A 334 -7.25 9.99 -12.04
C GLY A 334 -8.20 10.84 -12.90
N GLY A 335 -9.30 11.33 -12.33
CA GLY A 335 -10.31 12.16 -13.02
C GLY A 335 -9.81 13.54 -13.48
N THR A 336 -8.60 13.95 -13.11
CA THR A 336 -8.00 15.23 -13.54
C THR A 336 -7.61 15.15 -15.02
N GLY A 337 -8.55 15.42 -15.92
CA GLY A 337 -8.36 15.24 -17.36
C GLY A 337 -7.16 16.00 -17.96
N PRO A 338 -6.63 15.53 -19.12
CA PRO A 338 -5.39 16.01 -19.73
C PRO A 338 -5.43 17.45 -20.24
N LYS A 339 -6.59 18.13 -20.21
CA LYS A 339 -6.77 19.49 -20.78
C LYS A 339 -6.21 20.60 -19.90
N SER A 340 -5.47 20.25 -18.87
CA SER A 340 -5.20 21.17 -17.78
C SER A 340 -3.84 20.87 -17.15
N LEU A 341 -2.84 20.65 -18.00
CA LEU A 341 -1.53 20.15 -17.62
C LEU A 341 -0.74 21.19 -16.79
N PRO A 342 0.12 20.74 -15.86
CA PRO A 342 0.99 21.63 -15.11
C PRO A 342 1.91 22.44 -16.04
N THR A 343 2.35 23.61 -15.57
CA THR A 343 3.35 24.41 -16.28
C THR A 343 4.69 23.66 -16.35
N ASP A 344 5.42 23.84 -17.45
CA ASP A 344 6.74 23.20 -17.61
C ASP A 344 7.75 23.65 -16.55
N ALA A 345 7.56 24.85 -15.98
CA ALA A 345 8.37 25.37 -14.88
C ALA A 345 8.20 24.53 -13.61
N GLY A 346 6.95 24.30 -13.17
CA GLY A 346 6.69 23.50 -11.96
C GLY A 346 7.19 22.05 -12.08
N LEU A 347 7.17 21.48 -13.28
CA LEU A 347 7.75 20.16 -13.54
C LEU A 347 9.28 20.17 -13.45
N LYS A 348 9.96 21.20 -13.98
CA LYS A 348 11.42 21.34 -13.83
C LYS A 348 11.81 21.47 -12.36
N ASP A 349 11.05 22.22 -11.58
CA ASP A 349 11.29 22.37 -10.13
C ASP A 349 11.06 21.04 -9.39
N ASN A 350 10.03 20.28 -9.76
CA ASN A 350 9.82 18.92 -9.24
C ASN A 350 10.99 17.99 -9.57
N ILE A 351 11.45 17.97 -10.82
CA ILE A 351 12.58 17.16 -11.25
C ILE A 351 13.83 17.54 -10.43
N LYS A 352 14.13 18.84 -10.31
CA LYS A 352 15.26 19.32 -9.52
C LYS A 352 15.12 18.93 -8.04
N TYR A 353 13.93 19.07 -7.46
CA TYR A 353 13.67 18.72 -6.07
C TYR A 353 13.85 17.22 -5.81
N ILE A 354 13.25 16.36 -6.64
CA ILE A 354 13.31 14.90 -6.47
C ILE A 354 14.71 14.34 -6.80
N ILE A 355 15.28 14.74 -7.94
CA ILE A 355 16.56 14.19 -8.40
C ILE A 355 17.74 14.80 -7.64
N CYS A 356 17.77 16.12 -7.42
CA CYS A 356 18.91 16.78 -6.80
C CYS A 356 18.72 17.00 -5.30
N GLY A 357 17.51 17.35 -4.87
CA GLY A 357 17.22 17.76 -3.49
C GLY A 357 17.06 16.60 -2.52
N THR A 358 16.24 15.60 -2.85
CA THR A 358 15.92 14.50 -1.93
C THR A 358 16.75 13.24 -2.17
N GLN A 359 17.20 13.01 -3.40
CA GLN A 359 17.87 11.77 -3.85
C GLN A 359 17.03 10.49 -3.69
N VAL A 360 15.77 10.60 -3.26
CA VAL A 360 14.90 9.45 -2.94
C VAL A 360 14.73 8.51 -4.13
N LEU A 361 14.51 9.07 -5.32
CA LEU A 361 14.37 8.28 -6.55
C LEU A 361 15.64 7.47 -6.85
N ILE A 362 16.82 8.09 -6.73
CA ILE A 362 18.08 7.43 -7.04
C ILE A 362 18.38 6.34 -6.01
N SER A 363 18.20 6.64 -4.72
CA SER A 363 18.39 5.65 -3.65
C SER A 363 17.46 4.46 -3.82
N ASN A 364 16.16 4.69 -3.99
CA ASN A 364 15.19 3.61 -4.16
C ASN A 364 15.48 2.75 -5.40
N LEU A 365 15.82 3.37 -6.54
CA LEU A 365 16.20 2.63 -7.74
C LEU A 365 17.47 1.80 -7.53
N LYS A 366 18.46 2.32 -6.80
CA LYS A 366 19.68 1.59 -6.49
C LYS A 366 19.38 0.36 -5.64
N GLU A 367 18.57 0.49 -4.58
CA GLU A 367 18.17 -0.63 -3.73
C GLU A 367 17.40 -1.69 -4.54
N SER A 368 16.44 -1.26 -5.36
CA SER A 368 15.66 -2.18 -6.20
C SER A 368 16.48 -2.85 -7.30
N LEU A 369 17.49 -2.18 -7.86
CA LEU A 369 18.43 -2.81 -8.79
C LEU A 369 19.34 -3.82 -8.09
N GLY A 370 19.80 -3.52 -6.87
CA GLY A 370 20.56 -4.46 -6.05
C GLY A 370 19.77 -5.73 -5.75
N GLU A 371 18.50 -5.57 -5.36
CA GLU A 371 17.59 -6.69 -5.14
C GLU A 371 17.32 -7.50 -6.42
N ALA A 372 17.10 -6.81 -7.55
CA ALA A 372 16.88 -7.48 -8.83
C ALA A 372 18.10 -8.30 -9.27
N ASP A 373 19.32 -7.78 -9.10
CA ASP A 373 20.57 -8.49 -9.41
C ASP A 373 20.76 -9.72 -8.52
N LEU A 374 20.44 -9.62 -7.23
CA LEU A 374 20.45 -10.76 -6.31
C LEU A 374 19.48 -11.87 -6.76
N ARG A 375 18.24 -11.49 -7.11
CA ARG A 375 17.24 -12.45 -7.64
C ARG A 375 17.70 -13.09 -8.94
N GLN A 376 18.31 -12.31 -9.84
CA GLN A 376 18.84 -12.84 -11.11
C GLN A 376 19.97 -13.84 -10.86
N ARG A 377 20.92 -13.53 -9.98
CA ARG A 377 22.02 -14.45 -9.60
C ARG A 377 21.49 -15.74 -8.99
N PHE A 378 20.49 -15.64 -8.13
CA PHE A 378 19.82 -16.81 -7.55
C PHE A 378 19.24 -17.73 -8.63
N LEU A 379 18.48 -17.18 -9.59
CA LEU A 379 17.89 -17.95 -10.69
C LEU A 379 18.96 -18.59 -11.58
N LEU A 380 20.05 -17.87 -11.88
CA LEU A 380 21.17 -18.41 -12.64
C LEU A 380 21.84 -19.60 -11.92
N HIS A 381 22.03 -19.51 -10.61
CA HIS A 381 22.59 -20.63 -9.82
C HIS A 381 21.67 -21.85 -9.81
N LEU A 382 20.35 -21.65 -9.74
CA LEU A 382 19.36 -22.71 -9.84
C LEU A 382 19.42 -23.42 -11.21
N ASP A 383 19.46 -22.66 -12.29
CA ASP A 383 19.55 -23.18 -13.66
C ASP A 383 20.86 -23.95 -13.88
N GLN A 384 21.99 -23.42 -13.39
CA GLN A 384 23.29 -24.10 -13.45
C GLN A 384 23.27 -25.43 -12.69
N ALA A 385 22.71 -25.45 -11.47
CA ALA A 385 22.58 -26.68 -10.70
C ALA A 385 21.74 -27.73 -11.43
N SER A 386 20.63 -27.30 -12.05
CA SER A 386 19.76 -28.15 -12.85
C SER A 386 20.46 -28.72 -14.09
N GLY A 387 21.19 -27.88 -14.84
CA GLY A 387 21.95 -28.30 -16.02
C GLY A 387 23.07 -29.29 -15.71
N GLU A 388 23.84 -29.05 -14.64
CA GLU A 388 24.90 -29.97 -14.19
C GLU A 388 24.34 -31.33 -13.77
N ILE A 389 23.17 -31.39 -13.14
CA ILE A 389 22.50 -32.66 -12.84
C ILE A 389 22.18 -33.46 -14.10
N VAL A 390 21.66 -32.79 -15.14
CA VAL A 390 21.36 -33.44 -16.42
C VAL A 390 22.64 -33.97 -17.07
N ARG A 391 23.70 -33.16 -17.09
CA ARG A 391 25.01 -33.56 -17.63
C ARG A 391 25.61 -34.77 -16.88
N LEU A 392 25.63 -34.73 -15.55
CA LEU A 392 26.16 -35.82 -14.73
C LEU A 392 25.35 -37.11 -14.89
N LYS A 393 24.02 -37.01 -15.05
CA LYS A 393 23.18 -38.18 -15.40
C LYS A 393 23.57 -38.78 -16.75
N GLN A 394 23.86 -37.94 -17.75
CA GLN A 394 24.29 -38.43 -19.06
C GLN A 394 25.65 -39.12 -18.98
N ILE A 395 26.63 -38.54 -18.28
CA ILE A 395 27.95 -39.17 -18.07
C ILE A 395 27.82 -40.54 -17.40
N LEU A 396 26.95 -40.67 -16.38
CA LEU A 396 26.71 -41.97 -15.75
C LEU A 396 26.10 -42.99 -16.70
N LYS A 397 25.21 -42.55 -17.59
CA LYS A 397 24.62 -43.40 -18.62
C LYS A 397 25.68 -43.86 -19.61
N ASP A 398 26.52 -42.94 -20.09
CA ASP A 398 27.59 -43.25 -21.05
C ASP A 398 28.60 -44.24 -20.44
N CYS A 399 29.02 -44.04 -19.18
CA CYS A 399 29.87 -45.00 -18.46
C CYS A 399 29.21 -46.38 -18.33
N GLN A 400 27.90 -46.42 -18.08
CA GLN A 400 27.16 -47.68 -17.99
C GLN A 400 27.09 -48.38 -19.34
N ASP A 401 26.85 -47.63 -20.42
CA ASP A 401 26.82 -48.14 -21.78
C ASP A 401 28.21 -48.67 -22.17
N GLU A 402 29.31 -47.94 -21.90
CA GLU A 402 30.68 -48.41 -22.16
C GLU A 402 31.00 -49.74 -21.47
N ILE A 403 30.63 -49.88 -20.18
CA ILE A 403 30.83 -51.15 -19.45
C ILE A 403 30.08 -52.31 -20.13
N GLN A 404 28.87 -52.07 -20.63
CA GLN A 404 28.07 -53.11 -21.29
C GLN A 404 28.62 -53.54 -22.66
N HIS A 405 29.41 -52.69 -23.31
CA HIS A 405 29.97 -52.93 -24.65
C HIS A 405 31.43 -53.40 -24.65
N LEU A 406 32.01 -53.71 -23.48
CA LEU A 406 33.38 -54.21 -23.40
C LEU A 406 33.53 -55.57 -24.12
N PRO A 407 34.50 -55.73 -25.05
CA PRO A 407 34.74 -56.98 -25.75
C PRO A 407 35.11 -58.13 -24.80
N SER A 408 34.57 -59.32 -25.01
CA SER A 408 34.87 -60.50 -24.18
C SER A 408 36.30 -61.01 -24.42
N GLY A 409 37.08 -61.25 -23.36
CA GLY A 409 38.35 -62.00 -23.43
C GLY A 409 39.66 -61.20 -23.37
N GLN A 410 39.62 -59.91 -23.04
CA GLN A 410 40.79 -59.08 -22.72
C GLN A 410 40.83 -58.72 -21.23
N ASP A 411 42.03 -58.47 -20.70
CA ASP A 411 42.24 -57.97 -19.34
C ASP A 411 42.02 -56.45 -19.33
N TYR A 412 40.95 -56.02 -18.66
CA TYR A 412 40.53 -54.62 -18.58
C TYR A 412 40.62 -54.07 -17.15
N ASP A 413 41.37 -54.72 -16.25
CA ASP A 413 41.34 -54.37 -14.81
C ASP A 413 41.66 -52.89 -14.56
N GLN A 414 42.61 -52.31 -15.32
CA GLN A 414 42.92 -50.89 -15.21
C GLN A 414 41.79 -49.99 -15.72
N VAL A 415 41.18 -50.33 -16.86
CA VAL A 415 40.07 -49.56 -17.47
C VAL A 415 38.83 -49.61 -16.58
N LEU A 416 38.51 -50.79 -16.01
CA LEU A 416 37.40 -50.97 -15.07
C LEU A 416 37.64 -50.22 -13.75
N SER A 417 38.89 -50.16 -13.27
CA SER A 417 39.27 -49.36 -12.11
C SER A 417 39.08 -47.86 -12.35
N ASP A 418 39.54 -47.37 -13.50
CA ASP A 418 39.42 -45.96 -13.89
C ASP A 418 37.95 -45.53 -14.07
N ILE A 419 37.16 -46.35 -14.77
CA ILE A 419 35.70 -46.14 -14.92
C ILE A 419 35.01 -46.19 -13.56
N SER A 420 35.37 -47.12 -12.68
CA SER A 420 34.77 -47.22 -11.33
C SER A 420 35.09 -45.99 -10.46
N SER A 421 36.32 -45.48 -10.53
CA SER A 421 36.73 -44.26 -9.83
C SER A 421 35.97 -43.04 -10.37
N LEU A 422 35.86 -42.92 -11.69
CA LEU A 422 35.07 -41.87 -12.35
C LEU A 422 33.60 -41.94 -11.96
N VAL A 423 32.97 -43.11 -12.03
CA VAL A 423 31.57 -43.33 -11.64
C VAL A 423 31.36 -42.94 -10.18
N ARG A 424 32.28 -43.28 -9.26
CA ARG A 424 32.17 -42.88 -7.85
C ARG A 424 32.22 -41.36 -7.69
N ASN A 425 33.16 -40.68 -8.36
CA ASN A 425 33.30 -39.23 -8.31
C ASN A 425 32.08 -38.53 -8.91
N VAL A 426 31.59 -39.00 -10.07
CA VAL A 426 30.40 -38.48 -10.74
C VAL A 426 29.14 -38.72 -9.89
N ARG A 427 29.00 -39.88 -9.23
CA ARG A 427 27.89 -40.16 -8.30
C ARG A 427 27.93 -39.26 -7.07
N HIS A 428 29.11 -38.99 -6.53
CA HIS A 428 29.27 -38.06 -5.41
C HIS A 428 28.88 -36.63 -5.83
N SER A 429 29.43 -36.14 -6.94
CA SER A 429 29.07 -34.82 -7.51
C SER A 429 27.58 -34.72 -7.85
N LEU A 430 26.97 -35.78 -8.41
CA LEU A 430 25.54 -35.82 -8.70
C LEU A 430 24.71 -35.77 -7.42
N LYS A 431 25.16 -36.41 -6.34
CA LYS A 431 24.50 -36.34 -5.04
C LYS A 431 24.57 -34.93 -4.48
N ASP A 432 25.75 -34.32 -4.46
CA ASP A 432 25.94 -32.95 -3.95
C ASP A 432 25.12 -31.93 -4.74
N LYS A 433 25.10 -32.04 -6.08
CA LYS A 433 24.28 -31.17 -6.92
C LYS A 433 22.79 -31.42 -6.74
N ARG A 434 22.34 -32.67 -6.55
CA ARG A 434 20.94 -32.98 -6.22
C ARG A 434 20.54 -32.42 -4.86
N ASP A 435 21.42 -32.49 -3.87
CA ASP A 435 21.15 -31.96 -2.54
C ASP A 435 21.12 -30.43 -2.57
N ALA A 436 22.01 -29.79 -3.35
CA ALA A 436 21.93 -28.36 -3.63
C ALA A 436 20.66 -27.97 -4.39
N LEU A 437 20.27 -28.69 -5.45
CA LEU A 437 19.02 -28.42 -6.18
C LEU A 437 17.80 -28.63 -5.28
N LYS A 438 17.77 -29.68 -4.46
CA LYS A 438 16.70 -29.89 -3.48
C LYS A 438 16.64 -28.75 -2.48
N PHE A 439 17.78 -28.28 -1.98
CA PHE A 439 17.83 -27.14 -1.09
C PHE A 439 17.28 -25.89 -1.79
N TRP A 440 17.71 -25.59 -3.01
CA TRP A 440 17.23 -24.43 -3.75
C TRP A 440 15.77 -24.53 -4.18
N GLN A 441 15.32 -25.71 -4.60
CA GLN A 441 13.92 -25.99 -4.90
C GLN A 441 13.07 -25.91 -3.63
N LEU A 442 13.57 -26.41 -2.50
CA LEU A 442 12.91 -26.23 -1.21
C LEU A 442 12.86 -24.75 -0.83
N MET A 443 13.91 -23.96 -1.08
CA MET A 443 13.86 -22.52 -0.87
C MET A 443 12.83 -21.85 -1.79
N LEU A 444 12.70 -22.30 -3.04
CA LEU A 444 11.66 -21.84 -3.97
C LEU A 444 10.26 -22.30 -3.60
N ASP A 445 10.10 -23.52 -3.14
CA ASP A 445 8.81 -24.09 -2.75
C ASP A 445 8.36 -23.47 -1.43
N ILE A 446 9.28 -23.26 -0.48
CA ILE A 446 9.04 -22.45 0.71
C ILE A 446 8.70 -21.02 0.28
N GLN A 447 9.41 -20.43 -0.67
CA GLN A 447 9.09 -19.10 -1.17
C GLN A 447 7.70 -19.07 -1.82
N ASN A 448 7.33 -20.06 -2.62
CA ASN A 448 6.01 -20.13 -3.27
C ASN A 448 4.91 -20.40 -2.25
N ILE A 449 5.10 -21.28 -1.27
CA ILE A 449 4.16 -21.51 -0.17
C ILE A 449 4.03 -20.24 0.67
N ILE A 450 5.13 -19.56 0.98
CA ILE A 450 5.08 -18.26 1.67
C ILE A 450 4.39 -17.21 0.80
N VAL A 451 4.62 -17.15 -0.52
CA VAL A 451 3.89 -16.24 -1.42
C VAL A 451 2.40 -16.59 -1.49
N ASP A 452 2.05 -17.87 -1.56
CA ASP A 452 0.67 -18.33 -1.69
C ASP A 452 -0.11 -18.20 -0.37
N GLU A 453 0.52 -18.48 0.78
CA GLU A 453 -0.10 -18.42 2.11
C GLU A 453 0.03 -17.04 2.78
N THR A 454 1.04 -16.25 2.43
CA THR A 454 1.35 -14.99 3.11
C THR A 454 1.56 -13.80 2.17
N GLY A 455 1.75 -14.04 0.87
CA GLY A 455 2.06 -13.02 -0.11
C GLY A 455 3.48 -12.46 -0.05
N LEU A 456 4.46 -13.21 0.45
CA LEU A 456 5.83 -12.72 0.70
C LEU A 456 6.93 -13.50 -0.04
N GLY A 457 7.92 -12.79 -0.57
CA GLY A 457 9.16 -13.40 -1.07
C GLY A 457 10.23 -13.59 0.04
N LEU A 458 11.02 -14.65 -0.03
CA LEU A 458 12.19 -14.85 0.82
C LEU A 458 13.37 -13.97 0.35
N HIS A 459 14.01 -13.25 1.27
CA HIS A 459 15.29 -12.59 1.01
C HIS A 459 16.43 -13.61 1.05
N LEU A 460 16.96 -13.94 -0.12
CA LEU A 460 18.08 -14.85 -0.28
C LEU A 460 19.36 -14.04 -0.51
N ILE A 461 20.11 -13.84 0.59
CA ILE A 461 21.53 -13.49 0.66
C ILE A 461 21.87 -12.01 0.45
N ASP A 462 22.26 -11.32 1.53
CA ASP A 462 23.01 -10.05 1.47
C ASP A 462 24.52 -10.33 1.43
N GLN A 463 25.23 -9.71 0.49
CA GLN A 463 26.69 -9.61 0.52
C GLN A 463 27.10 -8.14 0.70
N LYS A 464 27.67 -7.83 1.87
CA LYS A 464 28.47 -6.61 2.09
C LYS A 464 29.65 -6.61 1.12
N SER A 465 29.81 -5.51 0.38
CA SER A 465 31.07 -5.08 -0.25
C SER A 465 31.68 -3.94 0.55
#